data_AF-A0A523RFH4-F1
#
_entry.id   AF-A0A523RFH4-F1
#
_cell.length_a   1.000
_cell.length_b   1.000
_cell.length_c   1.000
_cell.angle_alpha   90.00
_cell.angle_beta   90.00
_cell.angle_gamma   90.00
#
_symmetry.space_group_name_H-M   'P 1'
#
loop_
_entity.id
_entity.type
_entity.pdbx_description
1 polymer ?
#
loop_
_entity_poly.entity_id
_entity_poly.type
_entity_poly.pdbx_seq_one_letter_code
_entity_poly.pdbx_strand_id
1 'polypeptide(L)' 'MANLTFSISNKLKKSMEAFPEINWSEVARDSIRRKIAQLNFLKGFRIDSKISPEDALDLGREINELLLKHYQKN' A
#
# COMPACT_ATOMS: atom_id res chain seq x y z
N MET A 1 26.07 -0.79 -7.79
CA MET A 1 25.10 -1.31 -6.81
C MET A 1 24.89 -0.23 -5.76
N ALA A 2 23.65 0.07 -5.37
CA ALA A 2 23.36 1.07 -4.35
C ALA A 2 23.12 0.39 -3.00
N ASN A 3 23.63 0.98 -1.92
CA ASN A 3 23.47 0.47 -0.56
C ASN A 3 22.48 1.34 0.21
N LEU A 4 21.61 0.70 0.99
CA LEU A 4 20.65 1.35 1.86
C LEU A 4 20.78 0.76 3.26
N THR A 5 21.04 1.61 4.25
CA THR A 5 21.14 1.24 5.67
C THR A 5 20.00 1.89 6.43
N PHE A 6 19.30 1.11 7.25
CA PHE A 6 18.22 1.60 8.11
C PHE A 6 18.36 1.03 9.52
N SER A 7 18.02 1.83 10.51
CA SER A 7 17.93 1.40 11.90
C SER A 7 16.59 0.70 12.14
N ILE A 8 16.63 -0.44 12.84
CA ILE A 8 15.44 -1.16 13.28
C ILE A 8 15.39 -1.18 14.81
N SER A 9 14.20 -1.36 15.37
CA SER A 9 14.06 -1.53 16.81
C SER A 9 14.71 -2.84 17.28
N ASN A 10 15.23 -2.85 18.51
CA ASN A 10 15.80 -4.06 19.12
C ASN A 10 14.78 -5.21 19.19
N LYS A 11 13.50 -4.90 19.40
CA LYS A 11 12.42 -5.89 19.39
C LYS A 11 12.26 -6.57 18.03
N LEU A 12 12.30 -5.78 16.95
CA LEU A 12 12.21 -6.32 15.59
C LEU A 12 13.44 -7.16 15.26
N LYS A 13 14.65 -6.69 15.61
CA LYS A 13 15.90 -7.45 15.42
C LYS A 13 15.82 -8.83 16.08
N LYS A 14 15.41 -8.91 17.35
CA LYS A 14 15.22 -10.19 18.06
C LYS A 14 14.22 -11.11 17.37
N SER A 15 13.13 -10.54 16.84
CA SER A 15 12.12 -11.33 16.12
C SER A 15 12.67 -11.86 14.80
N MET A 16 13.52 -11.10 14.11
CA MET A 16 14.19 -11.52 12.87
C MET A 16 15.25 -12.60 13.13
N GLU A 17 16.02 -12.46 14.21
CA GLU A 17 17.06 -13.42 14.63
C GLU A 17 16.47 -14.79 15.01
N ALA A 18 15.19 -14.86 15.36
CA ALA A 18 14.48 -16.13 15.60
C ALA A 18 14.26 -16.96 14.32
N PHE A 19 14.40 -16.35 13.13
CA PHE A 19 14.26 -17.00 11.83
C PHE A 19 15.52 -16.76 10.97
N PRO A 20 16.66 -17.37 11.34
CA PRO A 20 17.94 -17.14 10.67
C PRO A 20 18.00 -17.66 9.23
N GLU A 21 17.10 -18.59 8.86
CA GLU A 21 16.97 -19.13 7.51
C GLU A 21 16.41 -18.12 6.49
N ILE A 22 15.81 -17.02 6.98
CA ILE A 22 15.18 -16.01 6.13
C ILE A 22 16.20 -14.97 5.67
N ASN A 23 16.26 -14.76 4.34
CA ASN A 23 17.02 -13.66 3.77
C ASN A 23 16.25 -12.34 3.91
N TRP A 24 16.41 -11.70 5.07
CA TRP A 24 15.75 -10.43 5.40
C TRP A 24 16.05 -9.28 4.42
N SER A 25 17.19 -9.32 3.74
CA SER A 25 17.51 -8.32 2.71
C SER A 25 16.62 -8.49 1.46
N GLU A 26 16.31 -9.71 1.04
CA GLU A 26 15.35 -9.95 -0.06
C GLU A 26 13.94 -9.53 0.35
N VAL A 27 13.50 -9.89 1.57
CA VAL A 27 12.19 -9.48 2.10
C VAL A 27 12.03 -7.96 2.08
N ALA A 28 13.06 -7.23 2.50
CA ALA A 28 13.08 -5.77 2.46
C ALA A 28 13.01 -5.24 1.01
N ARG A 29 13.82 -5.78 0.09
CA ARG A 29 13.82 -5.34 -1.31
C ARG A 29 12.48 -5.58 -1.99
N ASP A 30 11.86 -6.74 -1.77
CA ASP A 30 10.54 -7.04 -2.31
C ASP A 30 9.44 -6.14 -1.75
N SER A 31 9.49 -5.85 -0.45
CA SER A 31 8.56 -4.91 0.18
C SER A 31 8.67 -3.51 -0.43
N ILE A 32 9.90 -3.04 -0.64
CA ILE A 32 10.17 -1.74 -1.28
C ILE A 32 9.67 -1.74 -2.73
N ARG A 33 9.97 -2.77 -3.53
CA ARG A 33 9.49 -2.90 -4.92
C ARG A 33 7.97 -2.85 -5.00
N ARG A 34 7.28 -3.62 -4.13
CA ARG A 34 5.81 -3.62 -4.06
C ARG A 34 5.26 -2.24 -3.72
N LYS A 35 5.86 -1.54 -2.75
CA LYS A 35 5.43 -0.19 -2.38
C LYS A 35 5.64 0.81 -3.52
N ILE A 36 6.76 0.75 -4.21
CA ILE A 36 7.01 1.58 -5.39
C ILE A 36 5.98 1.32 -6.49
N ALA A 37 5.66 0.05 -6.77
CA ALA A 37 4.64 -0.30 -7.76
C ALA A 37 3.26 0.28 -7.39
N GLN A 38 2.85 0.17 -6.12
CA GLN A 38 1.62 0.79 -5.62
C GLN A 38 1.62 2.32 -5.80
N LEU A 39 2.73 2.98 -5.45
CA LEU A 39 2.85 4.43 -5.59
C LEU A 39 2.83 4.87 -7.05
N ASN A 40 3.47 4.11 -7.95
CA ASN A 40 3.43 4.38 -9.39
C ASN A 40 2.04 4.17 -9.97
N PHE A 41 1.32 3.14 -9.54
CA PHE A 41 -0.08 2.94 -9.91
C PHE A 41 -0.94 4.12 -9.47
N LEU A 42 -0.83 4.55 -8.21
CA LEU A 42 -1.56 5.71 -7.69
C LEU A 42 -1.18 6.99 -8.42
N LYS A 43 0.09 7.18 -8.75
CA LYS A 43 0.55 8.32 -9.54
C LYS A 43 -0.06 8.30 -10.94
N GLY A 44 -0.02 7.16 -11.63
CA GLY A 44 -0.64 6.96 -12.93
C GLY A 44 -2.15 7.24 -12.91
N PHE A 45 -2.84 6.71 -11.91
CA PHE A 45 -4.26 6.96 -11.69
C PHE A 45 -4.59 8.45 -11.48
N ARG A 46 -3.67 9.22 -10.89
CA ARG A 46 -3.84 10.65 -10.62
C ARG A 46 -3.40 11.58 -11.76
N ILE A 47 -2.60 11.11 -12.72
CA ILE A 47 -1.94 11.98 -13.72
C ILE A 47 -2.95 12.79 -14.55
N ASP A 48 -4.10 12.21 -14.90
CA ASP A 48 -5.16 12.89 -15.67
C ASP A 48 -6.40 13.23 -14.81
N SER A 49 -6.31 13.00 -13.50
CA SER A 49 -7.44 13.20 -12.60
C SER A 49 -7.55 14.66 -12.18
N LYS A 50 -8.63 15.31 -12.62
CA LYS A 50 -9.07 16.63 -12.09
C LYS A 50 -9.90 16.51 -10.81
N ILE A 51 -10.07 15.30 -10.29
CA ILE A 51 -10.89 15.04 -9.10
C ILE A 51 -10.33 15.79 -7.90
N SER A 52 -11.18 16.60 -7.27
CA SER A 52 -10.87 17.21 -5.98
C SER A 52 -11.05 16.19 -4.84
N PRO A 53 -10.51 16.47 -3.64
CA PRO A 53 -10.83 15.67 -2.45
C PRO A 53 -12.33 15.55 -2.18
N GLU A 54 -13.08 16.63 -2.43
CA GLU A 54 -14.53 16.69 -2.25
C GLU A 54 -15.24 15.77 -3.25
N ASP A 55 -14.86 15.82 -4.53
CA ASP A 55 -15.39 14.94 -5.58
C ASP A 55 -15.15 13.47 -5.25
N ALA A 56 -13.98 13.13 -4.67
CA ALA A 56 -13.68 11.76 -4.27
C ALA A 56 -14.55 11.28 -3.09
N LEU A 57 -14.90 12.18 -2.15
CA LEU A 57 -15.81 11.87 -1.05
C LEU A 57 -17.24 11.66 -1.55
N ASP A 58 -17.70 12.50 -2.47
CA ASP A 58 -19.04 12.40 -3.04
C ASP A 58 -19.19 11.13 -3.89
N LEU A 59 -18.17 10.80 -4.70
CA LEU A 59 -18.11 9.54 -5.43
C LEU A 59 -18.15 8.33 -4.47
N GLY A 60 -17.44 8.41 -3.34
CA GLY A 60 -17.46 7.37 -2.31
C GLY A 60 -18.84 7.16 -1.68
N ARG A 61 -19.58 8.25 -1.44
CA ARG A 61 -20.97 8.19 -0.93
C ARG A 61 -21.91 7.57 -1.97
N GLU A 62 -21.79 7.99 -3.23
CA GLU A 62 -22.61 7.47 -4.33
C GLU A 62 -22.42 5.95 -4.50
N ILE A 63 -21.16 5.49 -4.51
CA ILE A 63 -20.85 4.05 -4.61
C ILE A 63 -21.46 3.28 -3.43
N ASN A 64 -21.37 3.79 -2.20
CA ASN A 64 -21.96 3.15 -1.02
C ASN A 64 -23.49 3.03 -1.15
N GLU A 65 -24.18 4.06 -1.63
CA GLU A 65 -25.63 4.00 -1.85
C GLU A 65 -26.00 2.97 -2.92
N LEU A 66 -25.23 2.91 -4.02
CA LEU A 66 -25.44 1.94 -5.08
C LEU A 66 -25.22 0.51 -4.59
N LEU A 67 -24.15 0.27 -3.82
CA LEU A 67 -23.90 -1.03 -3.20
C LEU A 67 -25.01 -1.42 -2.22
N LEU A 68 -25.45 -0.49 -1.37
CA LEU A 68 -26.54 -0.74 -0.43
C LEU A 68 -27.83 -1.15 -1.18
N LYS A 69 -28.20 -0.41 -2.23
CA LYS A 69 -29.37 -0.73 -3.08
C LYS A 69 -29.22 -2.09 -3.76
N HIS A 70 -28.01 -2.45 -4.19
CA HIS A 70 -27.73 -3.75 -4.81
C HIS A 70 -27.91 -4.91 -3.81
N TYR A 71 -27.38 -4.76 -2.59
CA TYR A 71 -27.43 -5.81 -1.56
C TYR A 71 -28.75 -5.86 -0.77
N GLN A 72 -29.58 -4.82 -0.80
CA GLN A 72 -30.93 -4.83 -0.21
C GLN A 72 -32.02 -5.38 -1.14
N LYS A 73 -31.74 -5.48 -2.45
CA LYS A 73 -32.67 -6.05 -3.44
C LYS A 73 -32.53 -7.56 -3.62
N ASN A 74 -31.52 -8.18 -3.01
CA ASN A 74 -31.32 -9.62 -2.90
C ASN A 74 -31.58 -10.07 -1.47
#